data_AF-M0FBZ6-F1
#
_entry.id   AF-M0FBZ6-F1
#
_cell.length_a   1.000
_cell.length_b   1.000
_cell.length_c   1.000
_cell.angle_alpha   90.00
_cell.angle_beta   90.00
_cell.angle_gamma   90.00
#
_symmetry.space_group_name_H-M   'P 1'
#
loop_
_entity.id
_entity.type
_entity.pdbx_description
1 polymer ?
#
loop_
_entity_poly.entity_id
_entity_poly.type
_entity_poly.pdbx_seq_one_letter_code
_entity_poly.pdbx_strand_id
1 'polypeptide(L)'
;MSAQSDGANTSDLTLSELQEDGTSYSNSPESIRISGEEMYWLIHWPAGISGNPGDPSDNYWRYLSPDTVVDRNSVWIRSINTDEPKDLTVTVATYDIAEREVYNDRTNTTTTEQYAVNVTTKDRNVTISRGWAIEEIPLGQSDGHDEVTVWVQNDEGNPSEELRWTFEHKSVATTQGLPFSSWGGLLQWSMVIFVIPLGIGGVVELAGSKRLIDRTAKGIGWGYGAWTALFAVVGAIIVASFWGNIADLLVDYPWVMVLYVLLFLGALMLETFEQHTKRVRFERDELRETTTPSDEVGVDVLGSDEKTLTVIDKPDEPARVASDGLMAFLARAATGKAARLRTVDPGHDDADLHGETDTWKDPLRCQSEVRKGNVDMRAFVHPMSPQVVDYEPEGWDFSMPELSDADDYTKFASKLALTLLAAGVAWWLSIGLLSVAAIVVGAAWIGLRPREGYARVWAAPVHYRSARATAFHLAEETDAGETIEEEREMRLQTEISRESDVLEAVDDRDSTLIHGQFAPEDERPSSVDGGKTSDRKKPRANGHGGDDE
;
A
#
# COMPACT_ATOMS: atom_id res chain seq x y z
N MET A 1 17.84 -15.08 48.14
CA MET A 1 16.75 -15.82 47.47
C MET A 1 17.19 -17.26 47.37
N SER A 2 16.54 -18.12 48.14
CA SER A 2 16.89 -19.53 48.30
C SER A 2 16.43 -20.31 47.07
N ALA A 3 17.32 -21.10 46.48
CA ALA A 3 16.99 -22.01 45.39
C ALA A 3 16.04 -23.09 45.92
N GLN A 4 14.81 -23.07 45.41
CA GLN A 4 13.83 -24.13 45.66
C GLN A 4 14.22 -25.32 44.78
N SER A 5 14.50 -26.46 45.41
CA SER A 5 14.88 -27.68 44.72
C SER A 5 13.68 -28.24 43.97
N ASP A 6 13.70 -28.15 42.64
CA ASP A 6 12.78 -28.89 41.77
C ASP A 6 13.18 -30.37 41.77
N GLY A 7 12.58 -31.13 42.68
CA GLY A 7 12.67 -32.59 42.71
C GLY A 7 11.64 -33.18 41.77
N ALA A 8 12.01 -33.48 40.52
CA ALA A 8 11.18 -34.28 39.63
C ALA A 8 11.17 -35.73 40.13
N ASN A 9 10.14 -36.11 40.89
CA ASN A 9 9.88 -37.51 41.22
C ASN A 9 9.09 -38.11 40.05
N THR A 10 9.72 -39.00 39.29
CA THR A 10 9.01 -39.92 38.39
C THR A 10 8.19 -40.88 39.25
N SER A 11 6.97 -40.48 39.59
CA SER A 11 6.00 -41.31 40.28
C SER A 11 5.43 -42.35 39.31
N ASP A 12 5.38 -43.61 39.72
CA ASP A 12 4.76 -44.74 38.99
C ASP A 12 3.22 -44.58 38.92
N LEU A 13 2.73 -43.46 38.40
CA LEU A 13 1.29 -43.19 38.23
C LEU A 13 0.78 -43.84 36.95
N THR A 14 -0.29 -44.61 37.09
CA THR A 14 -0.98 -45.25 35.96
C THR A 14 -1.96 -44.29 35.29
N LEU A 15 -2.29 -44.54 34.01
CA LEU A 15 -3.28 -43.73 33.28
C LEU A 15 -4.63 -43.68 34.00
N SER A 16 -5.05 -44.81 34.60
CA SER A 16 -6.30 -44.88 35.37
C SER A 16 -6.29 -44.02 36.63
N GLU A 17 -5.14 -43.88 37.30
CA GLU A 17 -5.01 -43.01 38.48
C GLU A 17 -5.00 -41.52 38.07
N LEU A 18 -4.42 -41.21 36.91
CA LEU A 18 -4.36 -39.83 36.38
C LEU A 18 -5.71 -39.35 35.84
N GLN A 19 -6.51 -40.24 35.25
CA GLN A 19 -7.84 -39.92 34.74
C GLN A 19 -8.94 -39.92 35.81
N GLU A 20 -8.60 -40.26 37.06
CA GLU A 20 -9.56 -40.24 38.16
C GLU A 20 -9.91 -38.80 38.54
N ASP A 21 -11.16 -38.40 38.23
CA ASP A 21 -11.69 -37.10 38.58
C ASP A 21 -12.23 -37.07 40.02
N GLY A 22 -12.23 -35.88 40.62
CA GLY A 22 -12.73 -35.66 41.98
C GLY A 22 -14.25 -35.75 42.08
N THR A 23 -14.76 -35.61 43.30
CA THR A 23 -16.21 -35.69 43.55
C THR A 23 -16.92 -34.40 43.10
N SER A 24 -17.66 -34.48 42.00
CA SER A 24 -18.52 -33.40 41.49
C SER A 24 -19.97 -33.53 41.97
N TYR A 25 -20.70 -32.42 42.04
CA TYR A 25 -22.10 -32.38 42.47
C TYR A 25 -23.02 -31.95 41.32
N SER A 26 -24.14 -32.65 41.15
CA SER A 26 -25.08 -32.48 40.01
C SER A 26 -25.70 -31.08 39.85
N ASN A 27 -25.66 -30.23 40.88
CA ASN A 27 -26.20 -28.87 40.86
C ASN A 27 -25.11 -27.78 40.95
N SER A 28 -23.84 -28.13 40.76
CA SER A 28 -22.71 -27.19 40.75
C SER A 28 -21.95 -27.26 39.42
N PRO A 29 -21.29 -26.17 38.99
CA PRO A 29 -20.29 -26.25 37.91
C PRO A 29 -19.30 -27.39 38.14
N GLU A 30 -18.84 -28.01 37.06
CA GLU A 30 -17.98 -29.21 37.11
C GLU A 30 -16.60 -28.97 37.72
N SER A 31 -16.20 -27.71 37.93
CA SER A 31 -14.97 -27.39 38.64
C SER A 31 -15.12 -27.38 40.17
N ILE A 32 -16.34 -27.38 40.69
CA ILE A 32 -16.53 -27.27 42.14
C ILE A 32 -16.31 -28.64 42.79
N ARG A 33 -15.47 -28.66 43.81
CA ARG A 33 -15.23 -29.79 44.72
C ARG A 33 -15.47 -29.34 46.15
N ILE A 34 -16.00 -30.24 46.97
CA ILE A 34 -16.25 -29.98 48.39
C ILE A 34 -15.46 -31.00 49.17
N SER A 35 -14.68 -30.54 50.15
CA SER A 35 -13.99 -31.40 51.10
C SER A 35 -14.24 -30.90 52.51
N GLY A 36 -14.85 -31.75 53.35
CA GLY A 36 -15.38 -31.34 54.65
C GLY A 36 -16.47 -30.27 54.51
N GLU A 37 -16.25 -29.10 55.11
CA GLU A 37 -17.17 -27.94 55.06
C GLU A 37 -16.73 -26.88 54.05
N GLU A 38 -15.60 -27.09 53.36
CA GLU A 38 -14.99 -26.10 52.47
C GLU A 38 -15.25 -26.42 50.99
N MET A 39 -15.39 -25.36 50.20
CA MET A 39 -15.61 -25.43 48.77
C MET A 39 -14.40 -24.92 48.02
N TYR A 40 -13.89 -25.74 47.11
CA TYR A 40 -12.75 -25.46 46.24
C TYR A 40 -13.19 -25.51 44.79
N TRP A 41 -12.68 -24.61 43.96
CA TRP A 41 -12.89 -24.69 42.52
C TRP A 41 -11.72 -24.14 41.74
N LEU A 42 -11.45 -24.74 40.59
CA LEU A 42 -10.45 -24.25 39.65
C LEU A 42 -11.09 -23.31 38.63
N ILE A 43 -10.38 -22.24 38.33
CA ILE A 43 -10.76 -21.33 37.26
C ILE A 43 -9.59 -21.09 36.34
N HIS A 44 -9.90 -20.70 35.11
CA HIS A 44 -8.92 -20.23 34.15
C HIS A 44 -9.40 -18.94 33.48
N TRP A 45 -8.46 -18.12 33.05
CA TRP A 45 -8.75 -17.00 32.15
C TRP A 45 -8.45 -17.44 30.72
N PRO A 46 -9.40 -17.30 29.78
CA PRO A 46 -9.12 -17.51 28.36
C PRO A 46 -7.92 -16.67 27.90
N ALA A 47 -7.15 -17.21 26.97
CA ALA A 47 -6.10 -16.43 26.33
C ALA A 47 -6.72 -15.39 25.40
N GLY A 48 -6.42 -14.12 25.65
CA GLY A 48 -7.00 -12.99 24.92
C GLY A 48 -6.54 -11.66 25.49
N ILE A 49 -6.85 -10.57 24.77
CA ILE A 49 -6.48 -9.19 25.15
C ILE A 49 -7.34 -8.67 26.32
N SER A 50 -8.43 -9.36 26.66
CA SER A 50 -9.37 -9.02 27.74
C SER A 50 -9.16 -9.88 28.98
N GLY A 51 -9.23 -9.26 30.16
CA GLY A 51 -9.11 -9.91 31.47
C GLY A 51 -7.77 -9.64 32.14
N ASN A 52 -7.79 -9.55 33.47
CA ASN A 52 -6.62 -9.39 34.32
C ASN A 52 -6.48 -10.66 35.19
N PRO A 53 -5.70 -11.66 34.75
CA PRO A 53 -5.59 -12.93 35.46
C PRO A 53 -5.13 -12.74 36.91
N GLY A 54 -5.80 -13.42 37.85
CA GLY A 54 -5.51 -13.32 39.28
C GLY A 54 -6.13 -12.11 39.99
N ASP A 55 -6.79 -11.19 39.28
CA ASP A 55 -7.53 -10.09 39.90
C ASP A 55 -8.89 -10.59 40.46
N PRO A 56 -9.14 -10.49 41.77
CA PRO A 56 -10.40 -10.95 42.37
C PRO A 56 -11.64 -10.17 41.91
N SER A 57 -11.45 -8.96 41.38
CA SER A 57 -12.51 -8.09 40.89
C SER A 57 -12.87 -8.35 39.42
N ASP A 58 -12.05 -9.15 38.73
CA ASP A 58 -12.29 -9.51 37.34
C ASP A 58 -13.36 -10.63 37.24
N ASN A 59 -14.22 -10.52 36.23
CA ASN A 59 -15.28 -11.47 35.92
C ASN A 59 -15.07 -12.20 34.58
N TYR A 60 -13.93 -12.01 33.91
CA TYR A 60 -13.59 -12.69 32.66
C TYR A 60 -13.11 -14.15 32.84
N TRP A 61 -12.96 -14.63 34.07
CA TRP A 61 -12.60 -16.02 34.36
C TRP A 61 -13.74 -17.00 34.04
N ARG A 62 -13.39 -18.26 33.80
CA ARG A 62 -14.32 -19.37 33.56
C ARG A 62 -14.01 -20.54 34.49
N TYR A 63 -15.04 -21.30 34.84
CA TYR A 63 -14.88 -22.58 35.54
C TYR A 63 -14.20 -23.59 34.62
N LEU A 64 -13.39 -24.44 35.21
CA LEU A 64 -12.68 -25.49 34.51
C LEU A 64 -13.49 -26.79 34.50
N SER A 65 -13.71 -27.36 33.31
CA SER A 65 -14.36 -28.65 33.08
C SER A 65 -13.37 -29.68 32.51
N PRO A 66 -13.65 -30.99 32.61
CA PRO A 66 -12.77 -32.04 32.06
C PRO A 66 -12.50 -31.93 30.56
N ASP A 67 -13.43 -31.33 29.80
CA ASP A 67 -13.32 -31.07 28.37
C ASP A 67 -12.75 -29.69 28.03
N THR A 68 -12.34 -28.92 29.04
CA THR A 68 -11.80 -27.57 28.84
C THR A 68 -10.32 -27.64 28.45
N VAL A 69 -9.99 -26.95 27.36
CA VAL A 69 -8.60 -26.66 26.99
C VAL A 69 -8.16 -25.36 27.65
N VAL A 70 -7.15 -25.45 28.50
CA VAL A 70 -6.55 -24.31 29.18
C VAL A 70 -5.45 -23.74 28.30
N ASP A 71 -5.67 -22.50 27.87
CA ASP A 71 -4.79 -21.81 26.92
C ASP A 71 -3.60 -21.08 27.59
N ARG A 72 -3.64 -20.92 28.91
CA ARG A 72 -2.63 -20.18 29.70
C ARG A 72 -1.81 -21.13 30.56
N ASN A 73 -0.57 -20.74 30.83
CA ASN A 73 0.40 -21.54 31.59
C ASN A 73 0.13 -21.57 33.12
N SER A 74 -1.06 -21.15 33.55
CA SER A 74 -1.50 -21.09 34.95
C SER A 74 -3.01 -21.30 35.04
N VAL A 75 -3.43 -21.96 36.11
CA VAL A 75 -4.82 -22.02 36.58
C VAL A 75 -4.88 -21.43 37.98
N TRP A 76 -6.08 -21.09 38.46
CA TRP A 76 -6.23 -20.50 39.80
C TRP A 76 -7.21 -21.31 40.62
N ILE A 77 -6.79 -21.66 41.84
CA ILE A 77 -7.67 -22.26 42.83
C ILE A 77 -8.36 -21.16 43.61
N ARG A 78 -9.68 -21.30 43.75
CA ARG A 78 -10.50 -20.43 44.58
C ARG A 78 -11.13 -21.23 45.70
N SER A 79 -11.26 -20.58 46.84
CA SER A 79 -11.92 -21.13 48.01
C SER A 79 -12.57 -20.02 48.83
N ILE A 80 -13.57 -20.40 49.63
CA ILE A 80 -14.14 -19.55 50.67
C ILE A 80 -13.66 -20.13 52.00
N ASN A 81 -12.58 -19.58 52.54
CA ASN A 81 -12.06 -19.99 53.83
C ASN A 81 -12.63 -19.10 54.94
N THR A 82 -13.41 -19.66 55.85
CA THR A 82 -13.98 -18.92 57.00
C THR A 82 -13.02 -18.86 58.19
N ASP A 83 -12.02 -19.72 58.21
CA ASP A 83 -11.10 -20.00 59.32
C ASP A 83 -9.76 -19.26 59.16
N GLU A 84 -8.73 -19.69 59.89
CA GLU A 84 -7.38 -19.15 59.78
C GLU A 84 -6.73 -19.57 58.43
N PRO A 85 -5.74 -18.81 57.92
CA PRO A 85 -5.04 -19.18 56.69
C PRO A 85 -4.47 -20.60 56.77
N LYS A 86 -4.70 -21.38 55.71
CA LYS A 86 -4.29 -22.78 55.62
C LYS A 86 -3.37 -22.99 54.42
N ASP A 87 -2.29 -23.72 54.64
CA ASP A 87 -1.41 -24.15 53.55
C ASP A 87 -1.94 -25.46 52.95
N LEU A 88 -2.07 -25.49 51.63
CA LEU A 88 -2.43 -26.66 50.83
C LEU A 88 -1.27 -27.01 49.92
N THR A 89 -0.90 -28.28 49.85
CA THR A 89 0.03 -28.77 48.83
C THR A 89 -0.78 -29.23 47.63
N VAL A 90 -0.62 -28.55 46.50
CA VAL A 90 -1.24 -28.88 45.22
C VAL A 90 -0.20 -29.55 44.34
N THR A 91 -0.52 -30.74 43.82
CA THR A 91 0.30 -31.43 42.84
C THR A 91 -0.31 -31.27 41.46
N VAL A 92 0.52 -30.91 40.48
CA VAL A 92 0.17 -30.84 39.06
C VAL A 92 0.91 -31.97 38.36
N ALA A 93 0.18 -32.89 37.73
CA ALA A 93 0.74 -33.91 36.84
C ALA A 93 0.41 -33.57 35.38
N THR A 94 1.43 -33.54 34.53
CA THR A 94 1.30 -33.37 33.08
C THR A 94 1.73 -34.66 32.38
N TYR A 95 0.95 -35.17 31.43
CA TYR A 95 1.23 -36.43 30.73
C TYR A 95 0.64 -36.45 29.31
N ASP A 96 1.19 -37.34 28.47
CA ASP A 96 0.63 -37.65 27.15
C ASP A 96 -0.03 -39.04 27.16
N ILE A 97 -1.07 -39.24 26.34
CA ILE A 97 -1.70 -40.55 26.14
C ILE A 97 -1.10 -41.24 24.91
N ALA A 98 -0.50 -42.41 25.10
CA ALA A 98 0.03 -43.25 24.02
C ALA A 98 -0.70 -44.59 23.96
N GLU A 99 -0.67 -45.23 22.79
CA GLU A 99 -1.25 -46.56 22.58
C GLU A 99 -0.15 -47.62 22.45
N ARG A 100 -0.34 -48.78 23.08
CA ARG A 100 0.51 -49.97 22.90
C ARG A 100 -0.34 -51.20 22.62
N GLU A 101 0.20 -52.11 21.82
CA GLU A 101 -0.40 -53.42 21.62
C GLU A 101 0.02 -54.37 22.75
N VAL A 102 -0.96 -54.90 23.49
CA VAL A 102 -0.74 -55.91 24.52
C VAL A 102 -1.34 -57.24 24.07
N TYR A 103 -0.49 -58.26 24.03
CA TYR A 103 -0.89 -59.62 23.72
C TYR A 103 -1.36 -60.34 24.98
N ASN A 104 -2.59 -60.85 24.95
CA ASN A 104 -3.16 -61.57 26.09
C ASN A 104 -3.06 -63.08 25.87
N ASP A 105 -2.12 -63.73 26.55
CA ASP A 105 -1.86 -65.18 26.47
C ASP A 105 -3.09 -66.04 26.82
N ARG A 106 -4.04 -65.51 27.61
CA ARG A 106 -5.24 -66.26 28.03
C ARG A 106 -6.35 -66.26 26.99
N THR A 107 -6.45 -65.22 26.17
CA THR A 107 -7.49 -65.09 25.14
C THR A 107 -6.94 -65.24 23.72
N ASN A 108 -5.60 -65.32 23.57
CA ASN A 108 -4.91 -65.42 22.28
C ASN A 108 -5.29 -64.26 21.33
N THR A 109 -5.44 -63.06 21.90
CA THR A 109 -5.83 -61.84 21.19
C THR A 109 -4.91 -60.68 21.54
N THR A 110 -4.53 -59.89 20.54
CA THR A 110 -3.87 -58.59 20.71
C THR A 110 -4.93 -57.52 20.96
N THR A 111 -4.77 -56.73 22.01
CA THR A 111 -5.65 -55.61 22.34
C THR A 111 -4.83 -54.33 22.44
N THR A 112 -5.34 -53.23 21.90
CA THR A 112 -4.73 -51.91 22.07
C THR A 112 -5.05 -51.39 23.47
N GLU A 113 -4.02 -51.04 24.24
CA GLU A 113 -4.13 -50.46 25.59
C GLU A 113 -3.54 -49.05 25.56
N GLN A 114 -4.30 -48.08 26.09
CA GLN A 114 -3.80 -46.72 26.32
C GLN A 114 -3.00 -46.66 27.62
N TYR A 115 -1.89 -45.93 27.61
CA TYR A 115 -1.05 -45.72 28.78
C TYR A 115 -0.47 -44.30 28.78
N ALA A 116 -0.18 -43.78 29.98
CA ALA A 116 0.42 -42.46 30.14
C ALA A 116 1.93 -42.50 29.86
N VAL A 117 2.44 -41.53 29.10
CA VAL A 117 3.88 -41.32 28.87
C VAL A 117 4.27 -39.91 29.30
N ASN A 118 5.58 -39.71 29.55
CA ASN A 118 6.16 -38.42 29.95
C ASN A 118 5.54 -37.78 31.20
N VAL A 119 5.00 -38.60 32.12
CA VAL A 119 4.38 -38.14 33.35
C VAL A 119 5.37 -37.32 34.18
N THR A 120 5.07 -36.04 34.36
CA THR A 120 5.85 -35.11 35.17
C THR A 120 4.97 -34.54 36.27
N THR A 121 5.39 -34.65 37.52
CA THR A 121 4.68 -34.11 38.68
C THR A 121 5.42 -32.92 39.28
N LYS A 122 4.67 -31.90 39.70
CA LYS A 122 5.19 -30.72 40.39
C LYS A 122 4.33 -30.38 41.59
N ASP A 123 4.95 -30.30 42.75
CA ASP A 123 4.28 -29.91 43.99
C ASP A 123 4.40 -28.40 44.23
N ARG A 124 3.30 -27.79 44.63
CA ARG A 124 3.21 -26.36 44.96
C ARG A 124 2.44 -26.15 46.24
N ASN A 125 3.07 -25.46 47.19
CA ASN A 125 2.41 -25.02 48.40
C ASN A 125 1.67 -23.71 48.11
N VAL A 126 0.38 -23.71 48.41
CA VAL A 126 -0.56 -22.62 48.18
C VAL A 126 -1.21 -22.25 49.51
N THR A 127 -1.19 -20.98 49.89
CA THR A 127 -1.77 -20.53 51.15
C THR A 127 -3.16 -19.95 50.90
N ILE A 128 -4.21 -20.64 51.34
CA ILE A 128 -5.58 -20.17 51.25
C ILE A 128 -5.85 -19.20 52.40
N SER A 129 -5.81 -17.91 52.10
CA SER A 129 -6.11 -16.84 53.05
C SER A 129 -7.59 -16.80 53.45
N ARG A 130 -7.89 -16.19 54.61
CA ARG A 130 -9.26 -16.04 55.10
C ARG A 130 -10.10 -15.15 54.18
N GLY A 131 -11.32 -15.59 53.87
CA GLY A 131 -12.27 -14.93 53.00
C GLY A 131 -12.34 -15.57 51.62
N TRP A 132 -12.50 -14.74 50.59
CA TRP A 132 -12.44 -15.19 49.20
C TRP A 132 -10.98 -15.24 48.77
N ALA A 133 -10.39 -16.43 48.80
CA ALA A 133 -9.02 -16.65 48.37
C ALA A 133 -8.97 -16.98 46.87
N ILE A 134 -7.93 -16.48 46.20
CA ILE A 134 -7.57 -16.83 44.83
C ILE A 134 -6.06 -17.01 44.81
N GLU A 135 -5.61 -18.18 44.42
CA GLU A 135 -4.18 -18.49 44.37
C GLU A 135 -3.81 -19.12 43.04
N GLU A 136 -2.64 -18.75 42.53
CA GLU A 136 -2.14 -19.20 41.23
C GLU A 136 -1.43 -20.55 41.33
N ILE A 137 -1.76 -21.45 40.41
CA ILE A 137 -1.11 -22.75 40.22
C ILE A 137 -0.46 -22.72 38.82
N PRO A 138 0.88 -22.57 38.73
CA PRO A 138 1.58 -22.55 37.46
C PRO A 138 1.66 -23.97 36.88
N LEU A 139 1.20 -24.13 35.63
CA LEU A 139 1.26 -25.40 34.89
C LEU A 139 2.62 -25.60 34.21
N GLY A 140 3.29 -24.49 33.86
CA GLY A 140 4.46 -24.51 32.98
C GLY A 140 4.06 -24.38 31.51
N GLN A 141 5.05 -24.37 30.62
CA GLN A 141 4.80 -24.31 29.18
C GLN A 141 4.48 -25.72 28.65
N SER A 142 3.43 -25.82 27.84
CA SER A 142 3.13 -27.00 27.04
C SER A 142 3.62 -26.80 25.60
N ASP A 143 4.24 -27.83 25.03
CA ASP A 143 4.69 -27.86 23.64
C ASP A 143 3.64 -28.50 22.71
N GLY A 144 2.44 -28.81 23.22
CA GLY A 144 1.42 -29.58 22.51
C GLY A 144 0.05 -29.64 23.18
N HIS A 145 -0.55 -30.83 23.12
CA HIS A 145 -1.81 -31.16 23.77
C HIS A 145 -1.46 -32.05 24.97
N ASP A 146 -1.19 -31.43 26.12
CA ASP A 146 -0.83 -32.18 27.33
C ASP A 146 -2.09 -32.39 28.17
N GLU A 147 -2.30 -33.61 28.63
CA GLU A 147 -3.33 -33.89 29.63
C GLU A 147 -2.80 -33.51 31.01
N VAL A 148 -3.62 -32.83 31.81
CA VAL A 148 -3.22 -32.29 33.10
C VAL A 148 -4.19 -32.73 34.18
N THR A 149 -3.65 -33.33 35.23
CA THR A 149 -4.38 -33.66 36.45
C THR A 149 -3.83 -32.81 37.60
N VAL A 150 -4.70 -32.05 38.24
CA VAL A 150 -4.38 -31.27 39.44
C VAL A 150 -5.09 -31.88 40.63
N TRP A 151 -4.37 -32.11 41.73
CA TRP A 151 -5.00 -32.54 42.98
C TRP A 151 -4.39 -31.89 44.22
N VAL A 152 -5.19 -31.81 45.28
CA VAL A 152 -4.72 -31.38 46.60
C VAL A 152 -4.25 -32.62 47.38
N GLN A 153 -3.07 -32.55 47.99
CA GLN A 153 -2.59 -33.58 48.90
C GLN A 153 -3.30 -33.47 50.25
N ASN A 154 -3.63 -34.61 50.85
CA ASN A 154 -4.11 -34.67 52.22
C ASN A 154 -2.97 -34.45 53.23
N ASP A 155 -3.30 -34.36 54.52
CA ASP A 155 -2.31 -34.13 55.60
C ASP A 155 -1.25 -35.26 55.71
N GLU A 156 -1.49 -36.41 55.08
CA GLU A 156 -0.57 -37.55 55.00
C GLU A 156 0.31 -37.53 53.74
N GLY A 157 0.17 -36.52 52.87
CA GLY A 157 0.91 -36.37 51.61
C GLY A 157 0.38 -37.23 50.45
N ASN A 158 -0.77 -37.88 50.61
CA ASN A 158 -1.40 -38.68 49.57
C ASN A 158 -2.40 -37.85 48.73
N PRO A 159 -2.66 -38.22 47.47
CA PRO A 159 -3.66 -37.54 46.65
C PRO A 159 -5.06 -37.59 47.27
N SER A 160 -5.73 -36.46 47.41
CA SER A 160 -7.15 -36.43 47.81
C SER A 160 -8.01 -37.07 46.73
N GLU A 161 -8.97 -37.91 47.11
CA GLU A 161 -9.97 -38.49 46.20
C GLU A 161 -11.07 -37.47 45.86
N GLU A 162 -11.29 -36.48 46.72
CA GLU A 162 -12.35 -35.48 46.56
C GLU A 162 -11.88 -34.27 45.72
N LEU A 163 -10.63 -33.85 45.91
CA LEU A 163 -10.07 -32.62 45.35
C LEU A 163 -9.14 -32.93 44.17
N ARG A 164 -9.70 -33.48 43.09
CA ARG A 164 -9.01 -33.68 41.81
C ARG A 164 -9.76 -33.02 40.66
N TRP A 165 -8.99 -32.58 39.67
CA TRP A 165 -9.46 -32.01 38.43
C TRP A 165 -8.58 -32.49 37.28
N THR A 166 -9.20 -32.92 36.20
CA THR A 166 -8.56 -33.25 34.94
C THR A 166 -8.94 -32.22 33.89
N PHE A 167 -8.02 -31.89 32.98
CA PHE A 167 -8.26 -31.00 31.85
C PHE A 167 -7.11 -31.07 30.84
N GLU A 168 -7.34 -30.52 29.66
CA GLU A 168 -6.32 -30.41 28.62
C GLU A 168 -5.61 -29.06 28.72
N HIS A 169 -4.28 -29.02 28.55
CA HIS A 169 -3.51 -27.77 28.54
C HIS A 169 -2.78 -27.61 27.22
N LYS A 170 -2.95 -26.43 26.62
CA LYS A 170 -2.30 -26.02 25.37
C LYS A 170 -1.89 -24.57 25.44
N SER A 171 -0.62 -24.32 25.73
CA SER A 171 -0.10 -22.96 25.85
C SER A 171 -0.21 -22.18 24.53
N VAL A 172 -0.95 -21.08 24.50
CA VAL A 172 -0.98 -20.20 23.33
C VAL A 172 0.31 -19.39 23.20
N ALA A 173 0.58 -18.91 21.99
CA ALA A 173 1.83 -18.24 21.66
C ALA A 173 2.08 -16.97 22.50
N THR A 174 1.02 -16.36 23.03
CA THR A 174 1.10 -15.16 23.90
C THR A 174 1.47 -15.42 25.35
N THR A 175 1.28 -16.64 25.84
CA THR A 175 1.59 -17.02 27.22
C THR A 175 2.92 -17.76 27.30
N GLN A 176 3.46 -18.19 26.16
CA GLN A 176 4.82 -18.69 26.06
C GLN A 176 5.81 -17.62 26.53
N GLY A 177 6.76 -18.02 27.36
CA GLY A 177 7.80 -17.12 27.83
C GLY A 177 8.60 -16.61 26.63
N LEU A 178 8.65 -15.30 26.44
CA LEU A 178 9.53 -14.72 25.44
C LEU A 178 10.98 -15.18 25.72
N PRO A 179 11.80 -15.48 24.71
CA PRO A 179 13.13 -16.08 24.88
C PRO A 179 14.16 -15.14 25.53
N PHE A 180 13.72 -14.06 26.16
CA PHE A 180 14.52 -13.05 26.80
C PHE A 180 13.95 -12.67 28.17
N SER A 181 14.83 -12.65 29.17
CA SER A 181 14.53 -12.19 30.52
C SER A 181 14.99 -10.74 30.79
N SER A 182 15.40 -10.00 29.74
CA SER A 182 15.94 -8.64 29.86
C SER A 182 15.48 -7.70 28.75
N TRP A 183 15.42 -6.40 29.07
CA TRP A 183 15.13 -5.33 28.11
C TRP A 183 16.10 -5.29 26.91
N GLY A 184 17.37 -5.66 27.14
CA GLY A 184 18.36 -5.76 26.07
C GLY A 184 18.06 -6.90 25.09
N GLY A 185 17.58 -8.05 25.60
CA GLY A 185 17.14 -9.17 24.77
C GLY A 185 15.92 -8.82 23.93
N LEU A 186 14.94 -8.09 24.50
CA LEU A 186 13.78 -7.59 23.76
C LEU A 186 14.19 -6.67 22.60
N LEU A 187 15.12 -5.72 22.84
CA LEU A 187 15.60 -4.79 21.81
C LEU A 187 16.40 -5.50 20.71
N GLN A 188 17.24 -6.47 21.07
CA GLN A 188 17.98 -7.25 20.08
C GLN A 188 17.05 -8.09 19.21
N TRP A 189 16.06 -8.76 19.83
CA TRP A 189 15.06 -9.53 19.13
C TRP A 189 14.23 -8.64 18.19
N SER A 190 13.75 -7.49 18.66
CA SER A 190 12.97 -6.57 17.84
C SER A 190 13.82 -5.95 16.71
N MET A 191 15.12 -5.70 16.93
CA MET A 191 16.02 -5.29 15.87
C MET A 191 16.14 -6.33 14.76
N VAL A 192 16.32 -7.60 15.11
CA VAL A 192 16.50 -8.70 14.14
C VAL A 192 15.22 -8.96 13.36
N ILE A 193 14.07 -8.85 14.01
CA ILE A 193 12.79 -9.19 13.39
C ILE A 193 12.16 -8.02 12.64
N PHE A 194 12.25 -6.79 13.15
CA PHE A 194 11.60 -5.64 12.55
C PHE A 194 12.59 -4.71 11.86
N VAL A 195 13.61 -4.23 12.58
CA VAL A 195 14.46 -3.12 12.09
C VAL A 195 15.34 -3.54 10.92
N ILE A 196 16.08 -4.65 11.05
CA ILE A 196 16.97 -5.14 10.00
C ILE A 196 16.18 -5.52 8.74
N PRO A 197 15.07 -6.28 8.82
CA PRO A 197 14.28 -6.66 7.66
C PRO A 197 13.60 -5.45 7.00
N LEU A 198 13.11 -4.48 7.76
CA LEU A 198 12.61 -3.22 7.21
C LEU A 198 13.73 -2.43 6.52
N GLY A 199 14.93 -2.36 7.10
CA GLY A 199 16.06 -1.66 6.52
C GLY A 199 16.53 -2.28 5.21
N ILE A 200 16.73 -3.61 5.19
CA ILE A 200 17.13 -4.35 3.98
C ILE A 200 15.99 -4.31 2.95
N GLY A 201 14.76 -4.58 3.38
CA GLY A 201 13.57 -4.56 2.56
C GLY A 201 13.36 -3.21 1.90
N GLY A 202 13.49 -2.11 2.65
CA GLY A 202 13.36 -0.75 2.12
C GLY A 202 14.43 -0.41 1.07
N VAL A 203 15.67 -0.88 1.22
CA VAL A 203 16.72 -0.70 0.20
C VAL A 203 16.40 -1.51 -1.06
N VAL A 204 15.99 -2.77 -0.91
CA VAL A 204 15.59 -3.63 -2.03
C VAL A 204 14.39 -3.04 -2.76
N GLU A 205 13.42 -2.53 -2.01
CA GLU A 205 12.20 -1.91 -2.52
C GLU A 205 12.48 -0.58 -3.23
N LEU A 206 13.38 0.25 -2.71
CA LEU A 206 13.85 1.45 -3.39
C LEU A 206 14.49 1.10 -4.75
N ALA A 207 15.40 0.12 -4.76
CA ALA A 207 16.06 -0.32 -5.98
C ALA A 207 15.07 -0.96 -6.99
N GLY A 208 14.13 -1.77 -6.48
CA GLY A 208 13.07 -2.40 -7.26
C GLY A 208 12.10 -1.38 -7.85
N SER A 209 11.65 -0.43 -7.04
CA SER A 209 10.76 0.66 -7.45
C SER A 209 11.41 1.53 -8.50
N LYS A 210 12.68 1.90 -8.33
CA LYS A 210 13.43 2.63 -9.34
C LYS A 210 13.51 1.86 -10.65
N ARG A 211 13.88 0.58 -10.61
CA ARG A 211 13.96 -0.26 -11.81
C ARG A 211 12.60 -0.42 -12.50
N LEU A 212 11.52 -0.48 -11.73
CA LEU A 212 10.17 -0.58 -12.24
C LEU A 212 9.75 0.73 -12.91
N ILE A 213 10.02 1.87 -12.28
CA ILE A 213 9.73 3.20 -12.82
C ILE A 213 10.61 3.53 -14.02
N ASP A 214 11.87 3.10 -14.06
CA ASP A 214 12.71 3.27 -15.26
C ASP A 214 12.05 2.60 -16.49
N ARG A 215 11.31 1.50 -16.24
CA ARG A 215 10.56 0.70 -17.22
C ARG A 215 9.14 1.24 -17.51
N THR A 216 8.41 1.72 -16.50
CA THR A 216 7.02 2.22 -16.66
C THR A 216 6.93 3.73 -16.89
N ALA A 217 8.02 4.45 -16.61
CA ALA A 217 8.25 5.91 -16.62
C ALA A 217 7.35 6.77 -15.71
N LYS A 218 6.16 6.27 -15.35
CA LYS A 218 5.20 6.94 -14.47
C LYS A 218 4.64 5.94 -13.47
N GLY A 219 4.39 6.40 -12.24
CA GLY A 219 3.71 5.68 -11.17
C GLY A 219 2.24 5.36 -11.46
N ILE A 220 1.51 5.03 -10.41
CA ILE A 220 0.11 4.55 -10.47
C ILE A 220 -0.88 5.72 -10.55
N GLY A 221 -0.56 6.87 -9.94
CA GLY A 221 -1.34 8.11 -10.10
C GLY A 221 -2.61 8.16 -9.26
N TRP A 222 -2.70 7.36 -8.20
CA TRP A 222 -3.85 7.35 -7.27
C TRP A 222 -3.70 8.36 -6.13
N GLY A 223 -2.49 8.88 -5.92
CA GLY A 223 -2.12 9.73 -4.80
C GLY A 223 -1.96 8.97 -3.48
N TYR A 224 -1.27 9.61 -2.53
CA TYR A 224 -0.98 9.02 -1.22
C TYR A 224 -2.22 8.74 -0.36
N GLY A 225 -3.29 9.53 -0.54
CA GLY A 225 -4.53 9.35 0.21
C GLY A 225 -5.24 8.05 -0.13
N ALA A 226 -5.31 7.70 -1.42
CA ALA A 226 -5.94 6.47 -1.88
C ALA A 226 -5.19 5.22 -1.39
N TRP A 227 -3.85 5.23 -1.45
CA TRP A 227 -3.02 4.15 -0.89
C TRP A 227 -3.20 3.99 0.61
N THR A 228 -3.21 5.10 1.34
CA THR A 228 -3.44 5.09 2.80
C THR A 228 -4.80 4.48 3.13
N ALA A 229 -5.86 4.87 2.40
CA ALA A 229 -7.20 4.32 2.60
C ALA A 229 -7.26 2.81 2.27
N LEU A 230 -6.64 2.38 1.17
CA LEU A 230 -6.58 0.97 0.77
C LEU A 230 -5.91 0.11 1.84
N PHE A 231 -4.70 0.51 2.26
CA PHE A 231 -3.96 -0.23 3.28
C PHE A 231 -4.68 -0.19 4.63
N ALA A 232 -5.29 0.94 5.03
CA ALA A 232 -6.11 0.99 6.24
C ALA A 232 -7.27 -0.01 6.23
N VAL A 233 -7.97 -0.15 5.09
CA VAL A 233 -9.04 -1.15 4.93
C VAL A 233 -8.47 -2.58 5.00
N VAL A 234 -7.36 -2.86 4.31
CA VAL A 234 -6.71 -4.18 4.37
C VAL A 234 -6.25 -4.51 5.80
N GLY A 235 -5.62 -3.55 6.49
CA GLY A 235 -5.21 -3.69 7.88
C GLY A 235 -6.41 -3.95 8.81
N ALA A 236 -7.53 -3.23 8.61
CA ALA A 236 -8.75 -3.46 9.38
C ALA A 236 -9.34 -4.86 9.14
N ILE A 237 -9.31 -5.36 7.89
CA ILE A 237 -9.74 -6.73 7.56
C ILE A 237 -8.83 -7.76 8.24
N ILE A 238 -7.51 -7.57 8.23
CA ILE A 238 -6.56 -8.46 8.93
C ILE A 238 -6.88 -8.47 10.43
N VAL A 239 -6.98 -7.29 11.06
CA VAL A 239 -7.30 -7.17 12.49
C VAL A 239 -8.65 -7.81 12.82
N ALA A 240 -9.68 -7.60 11.99
CA ALA A 240 -10.99 -8.20 12.20
C ALA A 240 -10.98 -9.73 12.03
N SER A 241 -10.24 -10.24 11.03
CA SER A 241 -10.14 -11.68 10.77
C SER A 241 -9.39 -12.42 11.87
N PHE A 242 -8.43 -11.74 12.51
CA PHE A 242 -7.62 -12.28 13.59
C PHE A 242 -7.97 -11.67 14.95
N TRP A 243 -9.18 -11.12 15.15
CA TRP A 243 -9.53 -10.37 16.37
C TRP A 243 -9.32 -11.15 17.69
N GLY A 244 -9.42 -12.48 17.66
CA GLY A 244 -9.10 -13.36 18.79
C GLY A 244 -7.66 -13.89 18.84
N ASN A 245 -6.98 -13.97 17.69
CA ASN A 245 -5.70 -14.68 17.52
C ASN A 245 -4.61 -13.78 16.90
N ILE A 246 -4.74 -12.45 17.03
CA ILE A 246 -3.81 -11.51 16.39
C ILE A 246 -2.39 -11.69 16.90
N ALA A 247 -2.29 -12.11 18.15
CA ALA A 247 -1.03 -12.30 18.80
C ALA A 247 -0.38 -13.65 18.39
N ASP A 248 -1.17 -14.69 18.11
CA ASP A 248 -0.68 -15.90 17.44
C ASP A 248 -0.15 -15.56 16.04
N LEU A 249 -0.90 -14.75 15.26
CA LEU A 249 -0.42 -14.28 13.94
C LEU A 249 0.94 -13.57 14.04
N LEU A 250 1.14 -12.74 15.06
CA LEU A 250 2.39 -12.00 15.24
C LEU A 250 3.55 -12.87 15.76
N VAL A 251 3.26 -13.89 16.57
CA VAL A 251 4.29 -14.79 17.10
C VAL A 251 4.66 -15.85 16.08
N ASP A 252 3.69 -16.45 15.41
CA ASP A 252 3.91 -17.46 14.35
C ASP A 252 4.48 -16.81 13.08
N TYR A 253 4.04 -15.58 12.77
CA TYR A 253 4.46 -14.84 11.58
C TYR A 253 4.95 -13.43 11.90
N PRO A 254 6.08 -13.29 12.60
CA PRO A 254 6.60 -11.99 13.01
C PRO A 254 6.94 -11.07 11.81
N TRP A 255 7.17 -11.66 10.64
CA TRP A 255 7.47 -10.99 9.39
C TRP A 255 6.25 -10.37 8.68
N VAL A 256 5.02 -10.75 9.05
CA VAL A 256 3.80 -10.26 8.37
C VAL A 256 3.66 -8.75 8.51
N MET A 257 3.95 -8.20 9.70
CA MET A 257 3.93 -6.76 9.92
C MET A 257 5.00 -6.04 9.12
N VAL A 258 6.21 -6.61 9.04
CA VAL A 258 7.30 -6.07 8.22
C VAL A 258 6.87 -6.03 6.75
N LEU A 259 6.34 -7.14 6.24
CA LEU A 259 5.88 -7.24 4.87
C LEU A 259 4.75 -6.25 4.58
N TYR A 260 3.79 -6.09 5.49
CA TYR A 260 2.71 -5.13 5.35
C TYR A 260 3.23 -3.69 5.26
N VAL A 261 4.18 -3.32 6.13
CA VAL A 261 4.80 -1.99 6.13
C VAL A 261 5.63 -1.78 4.86
N LEU A 262 6.41 -2.78 4.42
CA LEU A 262 7.17 -2.69 3.17
C LEU A 262 6.22 -2.50 1.98
N LEU A 263 5.21 -3.36 1.82
CA LEU A 263 4.23 -3.23 0.73
C LEU A 263 3.58 -1.83 0.71
N PHE A 264 3.27 -1.27 1.88
CA PHE A 264 2.75 0.09 1.98
C PHE A 264 3.78 1.11 1.51
N LEU A 265 5.02 1.06 2.03
CA LEU A 265 6.09 1.96 1.64
C LEU A 265 6.44 1.85 0.16
N GLY A 266 6.50 0.64 -0.41
CA GLY A 266 6.70 0.40 -1.83
C GLY A 266 5.63 1.03 -2.70
N ALA A 267 4.37 0.89 -2.32
CA ALA A 267 3.28 1.54 -3.03
C ALA A 267 3.44 3.07 -3.03
N LEU A 268 3.82 3.67 -1.89
CA LEU A 268 4.10 5.10 -1.82
C LEU A 268 5.34 5.50 -2.63
N MET A 269 6.39 4.66 -2.63
CA MET A 269 7.60 4.92 -3.40
C MET A 269 7.33 4.86 -4.91
N LEU A 270 6.52 3.92 -5.37
CA LEU A 270 6.07 3.84 -6.76
C LEU A 270 5.22 5.04 -7.17
N GLU A 271 4.49 5.65 -6.24
CA GLU A 271 3.75 6.89 -6.46
C GLU A 271 4.69 8.12 -6.48
N THR A 272 5.75 8.10 -5.67
CA THR A 272 6.67 9.24 -5.52
C THR A 272 7.61 9.39 -6.71
N PHE A 273 8.06 8.28 -7.28
CA PHE A 273 8.99 8.30 -8.39
C PHE A 273 8.27 8.52 -9.71
N GLU A 274 8.41 9.74 -10.24
CA GLU A 274 8.12 10.05 -11.63
C GLU A 274 9.42 10.48 -12.33
N GLN A 275 9.66 9.98 -13.55
CA GLN A 275 10.84 10.37 -14.33
C GLN A 275 10.42 10.91 -15.69
N HIS A 276 10.89 12.12 -16.01
CA HIS A 276 10.73 12.73 -17.33
C HIS A 276 9.26 12.80 -17.79
N THR A 277 8.34 12.92 -16.84
CA THR A 277 6.91 13.14 -17.10
C THR A 277 6.63 14.64 -17.19
N LYS A 278 5.80 15.03 -18.14
CA LYS A 278 5.22 16.36 -18.28
C LYS A 278 3.71 16.21 -18.42
N ARG A 279 2.94 17.03 -17.73
CA ARG A 279 1.48 17.11 -17.94
C ARG A 279 1.22 18.03 -19.11
N VAL A 280 0.79 17.46 -20.24
CA VAL A 280 0.49 18.17 -21.47
C VAL A 280 -1.03 18.30 -21.62
N ARG A 281 -1.50 19.54 -21.79
CA ARG A 281 -2.87 19.85 -22.15
C ARG A 281 -2.98 19.96 -23.66
N PHE A 282 -3.74 19.07 -24.26
CA PHE A 282 -4.11 19.16 -25.68
C PHE A 282 -5.36 20.02 -25.80
N GLU A 283 -5.28 21.09 -26.59
CA GLU A 283 -6.38 22.03 -26.83
C GLU A 283 -6.77 21.98 -28.31
N ARG A 284 -8.06 21.79 -28.60
CA ARG A 284 -8.65 21.86 -29.94
C ARG A 284 -9.71 22.95 -29.96
N ASP A 285 -9.55 23.95 -30.82
CA ASP A 285 -10.56 25.00 -30.94
C ASP A 285 -11.69 24.55 -31.89
N GLU A 286 -12.94 24.74 -31.48
CA GLU A 286 -14.11 24.48 -32.30
C GLU A 286 -14.40 25.69 -33.18
N LEU A 287 -14.15 25.52 -34.47
CA LEU A 287 -14.34 26.55 -35.48
C LEU A 287 -15.74 26.43 -36.11
N ARG A 288 -16.47 27.54 -36.20
CA ARG A 288 -17.70 27.65 -37.00
C ARG A 288 -17.57 28.79 -38.00
N GLU A 289 -18.02 28.54 -39.22
CA GLU A 289 -18.17 29.60 -40.22
C GLU A 289 -19.25 30.58 -39.73
N THR A 290 -18.85 31.83 -39.56
CA THR A 290 -19.75 32.94 -39.22
C THR A 290 -19.57 34.03 -40.25
N THR A 291 -20.62 34.81 -40.49
CA THR A 291 -20.53 35.97 -41.36
C THR A 291 -19.97 37.12 -40.53
N THR A 292 -18.83 37.66 -40.94
CA THR A 292 -18.23 38.82 -40.28
C THR A 292 -19.10 40.07 -40.49
N PRO A 293 -18.95 41.13 -39.67
CA PRO A 293 -19.66 42.40 -39.86
C PRO A 293 -19.41 43.07 -41.23
N SER A 294 -18.36 42.65 -41.94
CA SER A 294 -18.01 43.09 -43.29
C SER A 294 -18.68 42.27 -44.41
N ASP A 295 -19.61 41.38 -44.09
CA ASP A 295 -20.31 40.49 -45.03
C ASP A 295 -19.38 39.45 -45.71
N GLU A 296 -18.18 39.25 -45.15
CA GLU A 296 -17.23 38.21 -45.56
C GLU A 296 -17.39 36.96 -44.69
N VAL A 297 -17.13 35.78 -45.28
CA VAL A 297 -17.12 34.50 -44.53
C VAL A 297 -15.90 34.49 -43.61
N GLY A 298 -16.14 34.60 -42.31
CA GLY A 298 -15.15 34.48 -41.25
C GLY A 298 -15.27 33.16 -40.52
N VAL A 299 -14.29 32.91 -39.65
CA VAL A 299 -14.28 31.75 -38.78
C VAL A 299 -14.27 32.27 -37.34
N ASP A 300 -15.24 31.82 -36.55
CA ASP A 300 -15.36 32.16 -35.13
C ASP A 300 -15.08 30.93 -34.27
N VAL A 301 -14.51 31.17 -33.09
CA VAL A 301 -14.16 30.14 -32.11
C VAL A 301 -15.28 30.09 -31.07
N LEU A 302 -16.14 29.08 -31.15
CA LEU A 302 -17.26 28.92 -30.22
C LEU A 302 -16.84 28.37 -28.85
N GLY A 303 -15.75 27.61 -28.83
CA GLY A 303 -15.28 26.88 -27.65
C GLY A 303 -13.94 26.20 -27.91
N SER A 304 -13.36 25.65 -26.86
CA SER A 304 -12.11 24.87 -26.95
C SER A 304 -12.30 23.58 -26.15
N ASP A 305 -12.07 22.46 -26.81
CA ASP A 305 -12.03 21.16 -26.16
C ASP A 305 -10.62 20.90 -25.63
N GLU A 306 -10.54 20.48 -24.37
CA GLU A 306 -9.27 20.22 -23.70
C GLU A 306 -9.18 18.77 -23.22
N LYS A 307 -8.02 18.13 -23.44
CA LYS A 307 -7.70 16.83 -22.86
C LYS A 307 -6.30 16.86 -22.25
N THR A 308 -6.20 16.59 -20.96
CA THR A 308 -4.90 16.56 -20.26
C THR A 308 -4.38 15.13 -20.20
N LEU A 309 -3.15 14.92 -20.66
CA LEU A 309 -2.48 13.62 -20.63
C LEU A 309 -1.06 13.79 -20.08
N THR A 310 -0.53 12.75 -19.45
CA THR A 310 0.87 12.74 -19.01
C THR A 310 1.73 12.18 -20.13
N VAL A 311 2.62 13.02 -20.64
CA VAL A 311 3.58 12.67 -21.69
C VAL A 311 4.94 12.41 -21.02
N ILE A 312 5.53 11.27 -21.36
CA ILE A 312 6.88 10.88 -21.02
C ILE A 312 7.79 11.34 -22.15
N ASP A 313 8.67 12.29 -21.84
CA ASP A 313 9.55 12.96 -22.78
C ASP A 313 11.01 12.65 -22.41
N LYS A 314 11.50 11.50 -22.90
CA LYS A 314 12.90 11.06 -22.74
C LYS A 314 13.69 11.52 -23.98
N PRO A 315 14.90 12.08 -23.83
CA PRO A 315 15.66 12.66 -24.95
C PRO A 315 16.04 11.66 -26.06
N ASP A 316 16.13 10.37 -25.71
CA ASP A 316 16.54 9.29 -26.61
C ASP A 316 15.40 8.33 -26.99
N GLU A 317 14.13 8.66 -26.67
CA GLU A 317 12.95 7.83 -26.98
C GLU A 317 11.81 8.66 -27.58
N PRO A 318 10.90 8.07 -28.40
CA PRO A 318 9.79 8.83 -28.95
C PRO A 318 8.82 9.12 -27.80
N ALA A 319 8.23 10.32 -27.80
CA ALA A 319 7.29 10.74 -26.75
C ALA A 319 6.21 9.67 -26.53
N ARG A 320 5.93 9.35 -25.27
CA ARG A 320 4.92 8.34 -24.89
C ARG A 320 3.87 8.97 -24.02
N VAL A 321 2.65 8.45 -24.07
CA VAL A 321 1.56 8.85 -23.18
C VAL A 321 1.33 7.72 -22.18
N ALA A 322 1.11 8.07 -20.92
CA ALA A 322 0.80 7.09 -19.88
C ALA A 322 -0.49 7.46 -19.15
N SER A 323 -1.40 6.49 -19.06
CA SER A 323 -2.63 6.60 -18.27
C SER A 323 -2.37 6.33 -16.78
N ASP A 324 -3.18 6.99 -15.95
CA ASP A 324 -3.27 6.71 -14.52
C ASP A 324 -4.05 5.42 -14.26
N GLY A 325 -3.70 4.72 -13.18
CA GLY A 325 -4.39 3.53 -12.72
C GLY A 325 -3.49 2.31 -12.55
N LEU A 326 -3.85 1.46 -11.58
CA LEU A 326 -3.11 0.24 -11.26
C LEU A 326 -3.02 -0.70 -12.47
N MET A 327 -4.10 -0.90 -13.21
CA MET A 327 -4.13 -1.81 -14.36
C MET A 327 -3.24 -1.33 -15.51
N ALA A 328 -3.28 -0.03 -15.83
CA ALA A 328 -2.42 0.58 -16.83
C ALA A 328 -0.95 0.53 -16.41
N PHE A 329 -0.64 0.79 -15.13
CA PHE A 329 0.69 0.67 -14.58
C PHE A 329 1.22 -0.77 -14.67
N LEU A 330 0.43 -1.77 -14.26
CA LEU A 330 0.81 -3.17 -14.34
C LEU A 330 1.00 -3.63 -15.79
N ALA A 331 0.16 -3.14 -16.73
CA ALA A 331 0.32 -3.42 -18.15
C ALA A 331 1.65 -2.87 -18.68
N ARG A 332 1.99 -1.63 -18.33
CA ARG A 332 3.29 -1.00 -18.65
C ARG A 332 4.47 -1.73 -18.00
N ALA A 333 4.32 -2.21 -16.77
CA ALA A 333 5.36 -2.97 -16.08
C ALA A 333 5.65 -4.30 -16.79
N ALA A 334 4.61 -4.96 -17.30
CA ALA A 334 4.71 -6.22 -18.02
C ALA A 334 5.26 -6.05 -19.44
N THR A 335 4.74 -5.10 -20.23
CA THR A 335 5.21 -4.85 -21.62
C THR A 335 6.57 -4.14 -21.66
N GLY A 336 6.88 -3.34 -20.63
CA GLY A 336 8.02 -2.44 -20.60
C GLY A 336 7.91 -1.24 -21.54
N LYS A 337 6.71 -0.93 -22.04
CA LYS A 337 6.47 0.16 -22.97
C LYS A 337 5.17 0.89 -22.60
N ALA A 338 5.24 2.22 -22.58
CA ALA A 338 4.06 3.09 -22.56
C ALA A 338 3.56 3.34 -23.99
N ALA A 339 2.32 3.81 -24.12
CA ALA A 339 1.69 4.10 -25.41
C ALA A 339 2.51 5.13 -26.20
N ARG A 340 2.91 4.81 -27.44
CA ARG A 340 3.67 5.76 -28.28
C ARG A 340 2.74 6.86 -28.77
N LEU A 341 3.17 8.12 -28.62
CA LEU A 341 2.49 9.27 -29.22
C LEU A 341 2.88 9.36 -30.69
N ARG A 342 1.89 9.27 -31.58
CA ARG A 342 2.06 9.43 -33.03
C ARG A 342 1.35 10.68 -33.50
N THR A 343 1.97 11.37 -34.44
CA THR A 343 1.34 12.47 -35.17
C THR A 343 0.70 11.96 -36.45
N VAL A 344 -0.41 12.61 -36.79
CA VAL A 344 -1.09 12.39 -38.06
C VAL A 344 -1.09 13.71 -38.82
N ASP A 345 -0.69 13.67 -40.09
CA ASP A 345 -0.80 14.83 -40.99
C ASP A 345 -2.21 14.85 -41.61
N PRO A 346 -2.95 15.97 -41.58
CA PRO A 346 -4.33 16.00 -42.08
C PRO A 346 -4.39 15.69 -43.58
N GLY A 347 -5.36 14.87 -44.00
CA GLY A 347 -5.68 14.63 -45.41
C GLY A 347 -4.95 13.45 -46.08
N HIS A 348 -4.42 12.51 -45.28
CA HIS A 348 -3.91 11.22 -45.76
C HIS A 348 -4.70 10.07 -45.09
N ASP A 349 -5.62 9.45 -45.84
CA ASP A 349 -6.54 8.41 -45.33
C ASP A 349 -5.81 7.23 -44.64
N ASP A 350 -4.63 6.84 -45.12
CA ASP A 350 -3.81 5.76 -44.54
C ASP A 350 -3.09 6.19 -43.24
N ALA A 351 -2.72 7.47 -43.14
CA ALA A 351 -2.11 8.05 -41.95
C ALA A 351 -3.12 8.25 -40.82
N ASP A 352 -4.39 8.50 -41.16
CA ASP A 352 -5.50 8.59 -40.20
C ASP A 352 -5.75 7.23 -39.50
N LEU A 353 -5.56 6.12 -40.22
CA LEU A 353 -5.76 4.76 -39.71
C LEU A 353 -4.57 4.17 -38.93
N HIS A 354 -3.32 4.58 -39.22
CA HIS A 354 -2.13 3.98 -38.60
C HIS A 354 -1.18 4.96 -37.88
N GLY A 355 -1.33 6.27 -38.12
CA GLY A 355 -0.40 7.33 -37.72
C GLY A 355 0.91 7.27 -38.49
N GLU A 356 1.46 8.41 -38.91
CA GLU A 356 2.78 8.43 -39.54
C GLU A 356 3.87 8.11 -38.51
N THR A 357 4.77 7.20 -38.90
CA THR A 357 5.73 6.57 -37.97
C THR A 357 6.99 7.39 -37.68
N ASP A 358 7.22 8.52 -38.36
CA ASP A 358 8.60 8.97 -38.60
C ASP A 358 9.02 10.33 -38.02
N THR A 359 8.14 11.02 -37.28
CA THR A 359 8.52 12.33 -36.69
C THR A 359 9.13 12.18 -35.30
N TRP A 360 10.31 11.57 -35.22
CA TRP A 360 11.06 11.39 -33.97
C TRP A 360 11.44 12.70 -33.25
N LYS A 361 11.65 13.79 -34.00
CA LYS A 361 12.29 15.00 -33.46
C LYS A 361 11.37 15.97 -32.72
N ASP A 362 10.07 16.00 -33.03
CA ASP A 362 9.08 16.77 -32.27
C ASP A 362 7.66 16.41 -32.76
N PRO A 363 6.93 15.50 -32.08
CA PRO A 363 5.55 15.20 -32.46
C PRO A 363 4.61 16.39 -32.18
N LEU A 364 4.99 17.38 -31.35
CA LEU A 364 4.11 18.48 -30.96
C LEU A 364 4.68 19.81 -31.43
N ARG A 365 4.64 20.01 -32.75
CA ARG A 365 5.20 21.21 -33.43
C ARG A 365 4.66 22.54 -32.89
N CYS A 366 3.43 22.58 -32.40
CA CYS A 366 2.79 23.78 -31.88
C CYS A 366 2.56 23.66 -30.36
N GLN A 367 3.59 23.99 -29.58
CA GLN A 367 3.57 23.89 -28.12
C GLN A 367 3.90 25.21 -27.41
N SER A 368 3.41 25.34 -26.18
CA SER A 368 3.74 26.47 -25.29
C SER A 368 3.84 26.00 -23.84
N GLU A 369 4.91 26.40 -23.15
CA GLU A 369 5.06 26.16 -21.72
C GLU A 369 4.07 27.00 -20.92
N VAL A 370 3.43 26.38 -19.92
CA VAL A 370 2.47 27.05 -19.05
C VAL A 370 3.17 27.49 -17.77
N ARG A 371 3.28 28.80 -17.55
CA ARG A 371 3.98 29.36 -16.38
C ARG A 371 3.21 29.22 -15.06
N LYS A 372 1.89 29.12 -15.12
CA LYS A 372 0.99 29.00 -13.96
C LYS A 372 -0.16 28.07 -14.30
N GLY A 373 -0.34 27.00 -13.53
CA GLY A 373 -1.42 26.03 -13.73
C GLY A 373 -1.07 24.64 -13.21
N ASN A 374 -1.99 23.71 -13.39
CA ASN A 374 -1.84 22.29 -13.07
C ASN A 374 -1.23 21.44 -14.21
N VAL A 375 -0.74 22.11 -15.25
CA VAL A 375 -0.17 21.54 -16.47
C VAL A 375 1.13 22.24 -16.79
N ASP A 376 2.10 21.50 -17.30
CA ASP A 376 3.45 22.01 -17.60
C ASP A 376 3.49 22.62 -19.01
N MET A 377 2.68 22.07 -19.92
CA MET A 377 2.71 22.42 -21.33
C MET A 377 1.31 22.37 -21.95
N ARG A 378 1.08 23.23 -22.94
CA ARG A 378 -0.07 23.19 -23.84
C ARG A 378 0.40 22.83 -25.23
N ALA A 379 -0.29 21.90 -25.87
CA ALA A 379 -0.09 21.51 -27.25
C ALA A 379 -1.38 21.79 -28.02
N PHE A 380 -1.26 22.53 -29.13
CA PHE A 380 -2.41 22.86 -29.96
C PHE A 380 -2.66 21.74 -30.97
N VAL A 381 -3.92 21.32 -31.05
CA VAL A 381 -4.40 20.29 -31.96
C VAL A 381 -5.04 20.97 -33.17
N HIS A 382 -4.93 20.35 -34.32
CA HIS A 382 -5.55 20.83 -35.54
C HIS A 382 -7.08 20.97 -35.35
N PRO A 383 -7.70 22.12 -35.66
CA PRO A 383 -9.12 22.36 -35.39
C PRO A 383 -10.06 21.42 -36.17
N MET A 384 -9.66 20.99 -37.38
CA MET A 384 -10.40 19.99 -38.16
C MET A 384 -10.25 18.54 -37.66
N SER A 385 -9.52 18.29 -36.55
CA SER A 385 -9.38 16.94 -36.03
C SER A 385 -10.70 16.41 -35.48
N PRO A 386 -11.10 15.15 -35.75
CA PRO A 386 -12.35 14.58 -35.26
C PRO A 386 -12.37 14.45 -33.72
N GLN A 387 -11.21 14.33 -33.07
CA GLN A 387 -11.07 14.24 -31.62
C GLN A 387 -9.82 14.99 -31.16
N VAL A 388 -9.81 15.51 -29.93
CA VAL A 388 -8.64 16.23 -29.37
C VAL A 388 -7.40 15.33 -29.34
N VAL A 389 -7.54 14.11 -28.80
CA VAL A 389 -6.51 13.06 -28.84
C VAL A 389 -7.23 11.72 -28.90
N ASP A 390 -6.96 10.98 -29.97
CA ASP A 390 -7.36 9.58 -30.07
C ASP A 390 -6.39 8.74 -29.23
N TYR A 391 -6.83 8.43 -28.01
CA TYR A 391 -6.01 7.77 -27.00
C TYR A 391 -6.73 6.57 -26.45
N GLU A 392 -6.10 5.41 -26.62
CA GLU A 392 -6.52 4.18 -26.01
C GLU A 392 -5.50 3.74 -24.95
N PRO A 393 -5.90 3.68 -23.66
CA PRO A 393 -4.97 3.43 -22.57
C PRO A 393 -4.43 2.00 -22.58
N GLU A 394 -3.28 1.84 -21.92
CA GLU A 394 -2.71 0.53 -21.65
C GLU A 394 -3.65 -0.28 -20.76
N GLY A 395 -3.82 -1.56 -21.08
CA GLY A 395 -4.82 -2.37 -20.42
C GLY A 395 -4.48 -3.85 -20.44
N TRP A 396 -5.48 -4.66 -20.11
CA TRP A 396 -5.34 -6.10 -20.09
C TRP A 396 -6.49 -6.72 -20.88
N ASP A 397 -6.13 -7.62 -21.78
CA ASP A 397 -7.10 -8.45 -22.47
C ASP A 397 -7.09 -9.85 -21.89
N PHE A 398 -8.28 -10.43 -21.78
CA PHE A 398 -8.43 -11.83 -21.41
C PHE A 398 -8.31 -12.69 -22.68
N SER A 399 -7.18 -13.36 -22.84
CA SER A 399 -6.97 -14.34 -23.90
C SER A 399 -6.24 -15.54 -23.34
N MET A 400 -6.81 -16.73 -23.53
CA MET A 400 -6.14 -17.97 -23.17
C MET A 400 -4.82 -18.08 -23.92
N PRO A 401 -3.72 -18.48 -23.26
CA PRO A 401 -2.44 -18.57 -23.93
C PRO A 401 -2.49 -19.65 -25.01
N GLU A 402 -2.15 -19.26 -26.24
CA GLU A 402 -1.83 -20.22 -27.29
C GLU A 402 -0.49 -20.87 -26.94
N LEU A 403 -0.52 -22.16 -26.62
CA LEU A 403 0.66 -22.93 -26.17
C LEU A 403 1.43 -23.48 -27.37
N SER A 404 1.93 -22.59 -28.23
CA SER A 404 2.67 -22.97 -29.45
C SER A 404 4.17 -23.11 -29.23
N ASP A 405 4.78 -22.28 -28.38
CA ASP A 405 6.23 -22.22 -28.18
C ASP A 405 6.67 -22.66 -26.77
N ALA A 406 7.89 -23.19 -26.66
CA ALA A 406 8.47 -23.65 -25.40
C ALA A 406 8.58 -22.53 -24.34
N ASP A 407 8.81 -21.28 -24.77
CA ASP A 407 8.83 -20.11 -23.89
C ASP A 407 7.46 -19.78 -23.31
N ASP A 408 6.38 -20.09 -24.02
CA ASP A 408 5.02 -19.88 -23.52
C ASP A 408 4.63 -20.95 -22.49
N TYR A 409 5.13 -22.19 -22.65
CA TYR A 409 5.01 -23.23 -21.62
C TYR A 409 5.74 -22.85 -20.32
N THR A 410 6.94 -22.30 -20.39
CA THR A 410 7.68 -21.90 -19.17
C THR A 410 7.04 -20.70 -18.46
N LYS A 411 6.52 -19.71 -19.21
CA LYS A 411 5.73 -18.60 -18.65
C LYS A 411 4.42 -19.09 -18.03
N PHE A 412 3.73 -20.03 -18.67
CA PHE A 412 2.52 -20.62 -18.12
C PHE A 412 2.81 -21.41 -16.84
N ALA A 413 3.82 -22.28 -16.86
CA ALA A 413 4.22 -23.10 -15.72
C ALA A 413 4.66 -22.24 -14.53
N SER A 414 5.42 -21.16 -14.75
CA SER A 414 5.84 -20.24 -13.68
C SER A 414 4.66 -19.48 -13.06
N LYS A 415 3.73 -18.96 -13.88
CA LYS A 415 2.51 -18.31 -13.38
C LYS A 415 1.62 -19.29 -12.59
N LEU A 416 1.48 -20.52 -13.08
CA LEU A 416 0.71 -21.58 -12.41
C LEU A 416 1.34 -21.96 -11.07
N ALA A 417 2.66 -22.18 -11.05
CA ALA A 417 3.40 -22.51 -9.82
C ALA A 417 3.25 -21.40 -8.76
N LEU A 418 3.35 -20.13 -9.17
CA LEU A 418 3.22 -18.99 -8.27
C LEU A 418 1.79 -18.86 -7.73
N THR A 419 0.78 -19.14 -8.56
CA THR A 419 -0.62 -19.20 -8.16
C THR A 419 -0.88 -20.30 -7.13
N LEU A 420 -0.37 -21.51 -7.38
CA LEU A 420 -0.51 -22.64 -6.46
C LEU A 420 0.22 -22.39 -5.13
N LEU A 421 1.38 -21.74 -5.17
CA LEU A 421 2.11 -21.35 -3.97
C LEU A 421 1.31 -20.32 -3.15
N ALA A 422 0.78 -19.29 -3.79
CA ALA A 422 -0.06 -18.29 -3.13
C ALA A 422 -1.33 -18.92 -2.51
N ALA A 423 -1.98 -19.84 -3.24
CA ALA A 423 -3.14 -20.58 -2.74
C ALA A 423 -2.77 -21.51 -1.58
N GLY A 424 -1.60 -22.16 -1.62
CA GLY A 424 -1.08 -22.99 -0.54
C GLY A 424 -0.80 -22.20 0.74
N VAL A 425 -0.20 -21.01 0.61
CA VAL A 425 0.01 -20.10 1.74
C VAL A 425 -1.33 -19.62 2.31
N ALA A 426 -2.29 -19.22 1.46
CA ALA A 426 -3.61 -18.79 1.89
C ALA A 426 -4.39 -19.92 2.59
N TRP A 427 -4.26 -21.16 2.10
CA TRP A 427 -4.83 -22.35 2.72
C TRP A 427 -4.22 -22.62 4.10
N TRP A 428 -2.89 -22.52 4.21
CA TRP A 428 -2.18 -22.77 5.46
C TRP A 428 -2.49 -21.72 6.54
N LEU A 429 -2.75 -20.48 6.15
CA LEU A 429 -3.25 -19.43 7.05
C LEU A 429 -4.72 -19.65 7.49
N SER A 430 -5.35 -20.76 7.10
CA SER A 430 -6.71 -21.18 7.50
C SER A 430 -7.84 -20.23 7.06
N ILE A 431 -7.60 -19.39 6.05
CA ILE A 431 -8.61 -18.50 5.50
C ILE A 431 -9.21 -19.16 4.26
N GLY A 432 -10.07 -20.17 4.47
CA GLY A 432 -10.61 -21.02 3.39
C GLY A 432 -11.32 -20.27 2.25
N LEU A 433 -11.81 -19.07 2.48
CA LEU A 433 -12.39 -18.19 1.45
C LEU A 433 -11.32 -17.48 0.61
N LEU A 434 -10.15 -17.16 1.18
CA LEU A 434 -9.04 -16.52 0.47
C LEU A 434 -8.26 -17.50 -0.41
N SER A 435 -8.22 -18.79 -0.07
CA SER A 435 -7.58 -19.80 -0.93
C SER A 435 -8.33 -19.98 -2.26
N VAL A 436 -9.67 -20.02 -2.20
CA VAL A 436 -10.51 -20.04 -3.41
C VAL A 436 -10.37 -18.72 -4.20
N ALA A 437 -10.38 -17.58 -3.52
CA ALA A 437 -10.14 -16.29 -4.16
C ALA A 437 -8.76 -16.23 -4.84
N ALA A 438 -7.71 -16.74 -4.22
CA ALA A 438 -6.36 -16.80 -4.78
C ALA A 438 -6.31 -17.67 -6.04
N ILE A 439 -7.03 -18.80 -6.07
CA ILE A 439 -7.13 -19.64 -7.26
C ILE A 439 -7.85 -18.90 -8.39
N VAL A 440 -8.97 -18.24 -8.10
CA VAL A 440 -9.75 -17.48 -9.11
C VAL A 440 -8.94 -16.30 -9.66
N VAL A 441 -8.28 -15.54 -8.78
CA VAL A 441 -7.41 -14.41 -9.16
C VAL A 441 -6.21 -14.91 -9.94
N GLY A 442 -5.60 -16.03 -9.55
CA GLY A 442 -4.47 -16.60 -10.26
C GLY A 442 -4.86 -17.20 -11.63
N ALA A 443 -6.04 -17.81 -11.74
CA ALA A 443 -6.59 -18.23 -13.03
C ALA A 443 -6.83 -17.02 -13.96
N ALA A 444 -7.36 -15.92 -13.41
CA ALA A 444 -7.46 -14.66 -14.15
C ALA A 444 -6.07 -14.15 -14.56
N TRP A 445 -5.08 -14.13 -13.66
CA TRP A 445 -3.69 -13.71 -13.94
C TRP A 445 -3.01 -14.51 -15.05
N ILE A 446 -3.35 -15.80 -15.18
CA ILE A 446 -2.84 -16.66 -16.25
C ILE A 446 -3.42 -16.22 -17.61
N GLY A 447 -4.72 -15.90 -17.67
CA GLY A 447 -5.41 -15.46 -18.90
C GLY A 447 -5.25 -13.97 -19.23
N LEU A 448 -4.77 -13.16 -18.29
CA LEU A 448 -4.54 -11.73 -18.49
C LEU A 448 -3.24 -11.52 -19.31
N ARG A 449 -3.39 -10.92 -20.50
CA ARG A 449 -2.29 -10.45 -21.34
C ARG A 449 -2.25 -8.92 -21.37
N PRO A 450 -1.08 -8.30 -21.20
CA PRO A 450 -0.97 -6.86 -21.25
C PRO A 450 -1.13 -6.38 -22.69
N ARG A 451 -1.93 -5.34 -22.90
CA ARG A 451 -2.15 -4.70 -24.20
C ARG A 451 -1.40 -3.38 -24.26
N GLU A 452 -0.65 -3.17 -25.34
CA GLU A 452 -0.01 -1.88 -25.62
C GLU A 452 -1.10 -0.86 -26.00
N GLY A 453 -1.12 0.30 -25.33
CA GLY A 453 -1.96 1.42 -25.71
C GLY A 453 -1.37 2.19 -26.91
N TYR A 454 -2.17 3.07 -27.51
CA TYR A 454 -1.70 4.01 -28.52
C TYR A 454 -2.27 5.41 -28.27
N ALA A 455 -1.51 6.42 -28.65
CA ALA A 455 -1.96 7.81 -28.65
C ALA A 455 -1.69 8.43 -30.01
N ARG A 456 -2.69 9.09 -30.59
CA ARG A 456 -2.61 9.79 -31.87
C ARG A 456 -3.13 11.20 -31.74
N VAL A 457 -2.42 12.14 -32.36
CA VAL A 457 -2.83 13.54 -32.37
C VAL A 457 -2.58 14.17 -33.73
N TRP A 458 -3.52 15.00 -34.16
CA TRP A 458 -3.36 15.84 -35.34
C TRP A 458 -2.67 17.12 -34.89
N ALA A 459 -1.35 17.19 -35.01
CA ALA A 459 -0.60 18.34 -34.52
C ALA A 459 -0.97 19.60 -35.31
N ALA A 460 -1.24 20.72 -34.62
CA ALA A 460 -1.47 21.98 -35.31
C ALA A 460 -0.17 22.46 -36.01
N PRO A 461 -0.29 23.17 -37.14
CA PRO A 461 0.85 23.82 -37.79
C PRO A 461 1.53 24.81 -36.83
N VAL A 462 2.86 25.00 -36.98
CA VAL A 462 3.66 25.89 -36.10
C VAL A 462 3.07 27.30 -36.01
N HIS A 463 2.50 27.81 -37.10
CA HIS A 463 1.93 29.15 -37.20
C HIS A 463 0.54 29.31 -36.54
N TYR A 464 -0.10 28.22 -36.12
CA TYR A 464 -1.43 28.26 -35.51
C TYR A 464 -1.44 29.09 -34.22
N ARG A 465 -0.43 28.91 -33.36
CA ARG A 465 -0.29 29.67 -32.11
C ARG A 465 -0.19 31.17 -32.34
N SER A 466 0.60 31.61 -33.31
CA SER A 466 0.72 33.03 -33.65
C SER A 466 -0.60 33.58 -34.19
N ALA A 467 -1.28 32.83 -35.05
CA ALA A 467 -2.57 33.23 -35.60
C ALA A 467 -3.63 33.40 -34.50
N ARG A 468 -3.73 32.43 -33.57
CA ARG A 468 -4.64 32.48 -32.42
C ARG A 468 -4.33 33.65 -31.49
N ALA A 469 -3.06 33.93 -31.21
CA ALA A 469 -2.67 35.07 -30.37
C ALA A 469 -3.05 36.41 -31.00
N THR A 470 -2.84 36.57 -32.31
CA THR A 470 -3.28 37.78 -33.04
C THR A 470 -4.80 37.90 -33.07
N ALA A 471 -5.52 36.80 -33.26
CA ALA A 471 -6.99 36.80 -33.23
C ALA A 471 -7.54 37.21 -31.86
N PHE A 472 -6.97 36.72 -30.76
CA PHE A 472 -7.39 37.14 -29.42
C PHE A 472 -7.07 38.61 -29.13
N HIS A 473 -5.91 39.09 -29.56
CA HIS A 473 -5.56 40.51 -29.40
C HIS A 473 -6.53 41.42 -30.15
N LEU A 474 -6.87 41.06 -31.40
CA LEU A 474 -7.87 41.79 -32.19
C LEU A 474 -9.26 41.72 -31.54
N ALA A 475 -9.65 40.56 -31.01
CA ALA A 475 -10.91 40.42 -30.30
C ALA A 475 -10.97 41.28 -29.04
N GLU A 476 -9.89 41.32 -28.24
CA GLU A 476 -9.81 42.18 -27.04
C GLU A 476 -9.85 43.67 -27.39
N GLU A 477 -9.17 44.10 -28.45
CA GLU A 477 -9.25 45.46 -28.97
C GLU A 477 -10.66 45.82 -29.46
N THR A 478 -11.38 44.84 -30.03
CA THR A 478 -12.75 45.01 -30.53
C THR A 478 -13.76 45.05 -29.38
N ASP A 479 -13.62 44.17 -28.38
CA ASP A 479 -14.50 44.07 -27.20
C ASP A 479 -14.31 45.25 -26.22
N ALA A 480 -13.16 45.94 -26.29
CA ALA A 480 -12.92 47.18 -25.54
C ALA A 480 -13.77 48.38 -26.03
N GLY A 481 -14.41 48.29 -27.20
CA GLY A 481 -15.42 49.24 -27.65
C GLY A 481 -16.80 48.85 -27.11
N GLU A 482 -17.36 49.61 -26.16
CA GLU A 482 -18.71 49.33 -25.63
C GLU A 482 -19.82 49.53 -26.70
N THR A 483 -19.52 50.17 -27.83
CA THR A 483 -20.44 50.33 -28.98
C THR A 483 -19.71 50.25 -30.33
N ILE A 484 -20.42 49.81 -31.39
CA ILE A 484 -19.91 49.69 -32.78
C ILE A 484 -19.37 51.03 -33.31
N GLU A 485 -20.01 52.14 -32.93
CA GLU A 485 -19.54 53.49 -33.25
C GLU A 485 -18.20 53.84 -32.57
N GLU A 486 -17.98 53.40 -31.33
CA GLU A 486 -16.75 53.64 -30.56
C GLU A 486 -15.58 52.78 -31.07
N GLU A 487 -15.85 51.53 -31.44
CA GLU A 487 -14.87 50.64 -32.10
C GLU A 487 -14.41 51.25 -33.44
N ARG A 488 -15.36 51.77 -34.23
CA ARG A 488 -15.04 52.42 -35.52
C ARG A 488 -14.22 53.68 -35.32
N GLU A 489 -14.50 54.46 -34.28
CA GLU A 489 -13.77 55.69 -33.97
C GLU A 489 -12.36 55.39 -33.42
N MET A 490 -12.21 54.38 -32.56
CA MET A 490 -10.89 53.90 -32.10
C MET A 490 -10.05 53.31 -33.24
N ARG A 491 -10.66 52.52 -34.13
CA ARG A 491 -9.97 51.96 -35.30
C ARG A 491 -9.55 53.05 -36.28
N LEU A 492 -10.41 54.04 -36.52
CA LEU A 492 -10.05 55.23 -37.31
C LEU A 492 -8.93 56.03 -36.63
N GLN A 493 -8.97 56.25 -35.31
CA GLN A 493 -7.90 56.95 -34.61
C GLN A 493 -6.57 56.19 -34.66
N THR A 494 -6.61 54.86 -34.59
CA THR A 494 -5.41 54.00 -34.68
C THR A 494 -4.86 53.94 -36.10
N GLU A 495 -5.72 53.94 -37.11
CA GLU A 495 -5.32 54.01 -38.52
C GLU A 495 -4.74 55.40 -38.85
N ILE A 496 -5.38 56.46 -38.36
CA ILE A 496 -4.89 57.84 -38.47
C ILE A 496 -3.56 58.01 -37.73
N SER A 497 -3.38 57.45 -36.53
CA SER A 497 -2.12 57.56 -35.80
C SER A 497 -1.01 56.77 -36.48
N ARG A 498 -1.31 55.57 -36.98
CA ARG A 498 -0.34 54.76 -37.72
C ARG A 498 0.02 55.39 -39.07
N GLU A 499 -0.94 55.99 -39.76
CA GLU A 499 -0.71 56.74 -40.99
C GLU A 499 0.06 58.04 -40.71
N SER A 500 -0.23 58.72 -39.60
CA SER A 500 0.56 59.86 -39.10
C SER A 500 1.99 59.46 -38.76
N ASP A 501 2.20 58.34 -38.06
CA ASP A 501 3.54 57.84 -37.73
C ASP A 501 4.31 57.43 -39.00
N VAL A 502 3.62 56.86 -39.99
CA VAL A 502 4.20 56.54 -41.30
C VAL A 502 4.53 57.83 -42.07
N LEU A 503 3.65 58.83 -42.04
CA LEU A 503 3.88 60.13 -42.65
C LEU A 503 5.01 60.88 -41.96
N GLU A 504 5.11 60.83 -40.63
CA GLU A 504 6.21 61.42 -39.86
C GLU A 504 7.52 60.69 -40.17
N ALA A 505 7.52 59.36 -40.28
CA ALA A 505 8.70 58.60 -40.70
C ALA A 505 9.10 58.88 -42.17
N VAL A 506 8.13 59.16 -43.04
CA VAL A 506 8.39 59.58 -44.43
C VAL A 506 8.87 61.03 -44.48
N ASP A 507 8.33 61.93 -43.67
CA ASP A 507 8.73 63.34 -43.59
C ASP A 507 10.11 63.48 -42.93
N ASP A 508 10.46 62.63 -41.97
CA ASP A 508 11.83 62.51 -41.45
C ASP A 508 12.81 61.97 -42.50
N ARG A 509 12.35 61.04 -43.36
CA ARG A 509 13.16 60.55 -44.49
C ARG A 509 13.33 61.63 -45.56
N ASP A 510 12.30 62.43 -45.82
CA ASP A 510 12.34 63.49 -46.82
C ASP A 510 13.07 64.74 -46.27
N SER A 511 12.98 65.03 -44.98
CA SER A 511 13.75 66.08 -44.30
C SER A 511 15.24 65.73 -44.26
N THR A 512 15.60 64.46 -44.06
CA THR A 512 17.00 64.01 -44.18
C THR A 512 17.51 64.04 -45.63
N LEU A 513 16.65 63.83 -46.63
CA LEU A 513 17.00 64.02 -48.05
C LEU A 513 17.15 65.51 -48.44
N ILE A 514 16.30 66.40 -47.89
CA ILE A 514 16.37 67.85 -48.11
C ILE A 514 17.58 68.45 -47.37
N HIS A 515 17.85 68.02 -46.14
CA HIS A 515 19.07 68.39 -45.42
C HIS A 515 20.33 67.87 -46.12
N GLY A 516 20.25 66.73 -46.82
CA GLY A 516 21.32 66.23 -47.69
C GLY A 516 21.55 67.04 -48.98
N GLN A 517 20.53 67.74 -49.50
CA GLN A 517 20.64 68.57 -50.71
C GLN A 517 20.91 70.05 -50.44
N PHE A 518 20.61 70.55 -49.23
CA PHE A 518 20.78 71.97 -48.86
C PHE A 518 21.80 72.21 -47.73
N ALA A 519 22.59 71.22 -47.34
CA ALA A 519 23.75 71.47 -46.50
C ALA A 519 24.73 72.39 -47.26
N PRO A 520 25.11 73.56 -46.71
CA PRO A 520 26.19 74.37 -47.27
C PRO A 520 27.49 73.55 -47.29
N GLU A 521 28.28 73.72 -48.35
CA GLU A 521 29.43 72.88 -48.75
C GLU A 521 30.60 72.74 -47.74
N ASP A 522 30.47 73.13 -46.48
CA ASP A 522 31.58 73.14 -45.51
C ASP A 522 31.57 72.01 -44.47
N GLU A 523 30.64 71.07 -44.49
CA GLU A 523 30.73 69.86 -43.65
C GLU A 523 30.52 68.57 -44.45
N ARG A 524 31.58 68.15 -45.14
CA ARG A 524 31.76 66.74 -45.53
C ARG A 524 32.63 66.04 -44.47
N PRO A 525 32.09 65.16 -43.63
CA PRO A 525 32.89 64.08 -43.05
C PRO A 525 32.93 62.90 -44.04
N SER A 526 34.16 62.50 -44.33
CA SER A 526 34.56 61.37 -45.15
C SER A 526 34.13 60.01 -44.58
N SER A 527 33.70 59.14 -45.49
CA SER A 527 33.89 57.68 -45.51
C SER A 527 33.43 56.82 -44.32
N VAL A 528 32.44 55.99 -44.63
CA VAL A 528 32.17 54.62 -44.16
C VAL A 528 33.42 53.85 -43.69
N ASP A 529 33.38 53.26 -42.48
CA ASP A 529 33.73 51.83 -42.23
C ASP A 529 33.36 51.35 -40.80
N GLY A 530 32.92 50.09 -40.70
CA GLY A 530 33.27 49.19 -39.60
C GLY A 530 32.49 49.29 -38.27
N GLY A 531 31.53 48.38 -38.07
CA GLY A 531 30.78 48.26 -36.82
C GLY A 531 31.59 47.82 -35.59
N LYS A 532 30.99 48.03 -34.41
CA LYS A 532 31.04 47.14 -33.21
C LYS A 532 30.19 47.72 -32.06
N THR A 533 29.21 46.91 -31.65
CA THR A 533 28.78 46.66 -30.26
C THR A 533 28.98 47.77 -29.21
N SER A 534 27.90 48.45 -28.83
CA SER A 534 27.85 49.25 -27.60
C SER A 534 27.17 48.49 -26.46
N ASP A 535 27.96 48.26 -25.41
CA ASP A 535 27.58 47.85 -24.06
C ASP A 535 26.29 48.49 -23.54
N ARG A 536 25.31 47.66 -23.15
CA ARG A 536 24.18 48.10 -22.33
C ARG A 536 24.48 47.82 -20.86
N LYS A 537 24.87 48.91 -20.20
CA LYS A 537 25.08 49.12 -18.77
C LYS A 537 23.83 48.71 -17.95
N LYS A 538 24.02 47.87 -16.92
CA LYS A 538 23.03 47.56 -15.86
C LYS A 538 22.62 48.83 -15.09
N PRO A 539 21.34 48.98 -14.70
CA PRO A 539 20.97 49.89 -13.61
C PRO A 539 21.15 49.18 -12.25
N ARG A 540 21.94 49.79 -11.37
CA ARG A 540 21.99 49.47 -9.94
C ARG A 540 20.90 50.27 -9.23
N ALA A 541 19.97 49.58 -8.57
CA ALA A 541 19.07 50.16 -7.60
C ALA A 541 19.78 50.26 -6.23
N ASN A 542 19.59 51.42 -5.59
CA ASN A 542 19.95 51.69 -4.21
C ASN A 542 18.98 50.98 -3.25
N GLY A 543 19.52 50.49 -2.14
CA GLY A 543 18.78 50.08 -0.94
C GLY A 543 19.71 50.14 0.27
N HIS A 544 19.75 51.31 0.93
CA HIS A 544 20.04 51.49 2.36
C HIS A 544 19.07 50.58 3.16
N GLY A 545 19.36 49.98 4.30
CA GLY A 545 20.37 50.13 5.35
C GLY A 545 19.71 49.58 6.64
N GLY A 546 20.49 49.12 7.62
CA GLY A 546 19.94 48.79 8.94
C GLY A 546 20.67 47.66 9.65
N ASP A 547 21.70 48.07 10.39
CA ASP A 547 22.51 47.35 11.37
C ASP A 547 21.73 46.74 12.56
N ASP A 548 22.47 45.92 13.31
CA ASP A 548 22.40 45.65 14.76
C ASP A 548 21.82 44.30 15.26
N GLU A 549 22.71 43.60 15.98
CA GLU A 549 22.62 42.43 16.89
C GLU A 549 22.40 41.01 16.35
#